data_AF-A0A3D1RCN3-F1
#
_entry.id   AF-A0A3D1RCN3-F1
#
_cell.length_a   1.000
_cell.length_b   1.000
_cell.length_c   1.000
_cell.angle_alpha   90.00
_cell.angle_beta   90.00
_cell.angle_gamma   90.00
#
_symmetry.space_group_name_H-M   'P 1'
#
loop_
_entity.id
_entity.type
_entity.pdbx_description
1 polymer ?
#
loop_
_entity_poly.entity_id
_entity_poly.type
_entity_poly.pdbx_seq_one_letter_code
_entity_poly.pdbx_strand_id
1 'polypeptide(L)'
;MKNTILIAVSLGVAGAASAQKADDFLDYQKSGTFSKPTIMKNMKQIAIAQNTVFFKTISTADFVKNERNAIGGRKSGGATVKAKLSAFLDFSDEDPTVEDYQRLTDEFHAYLNKKLSDAGITTVDWAKISQHDFYKEKDNDEEETPELTSKKENAYYRINALKGNTLLKYRPFGNGMNVGFAFMRAKRAADFSGDLKAPVLYLHTVVDFCDILVTADVKSVSKYSSDYTTIDAFNKKYKANGTVIANTKVAGWHTWDGQPMGGRVYLTEKNKSDVYMFKEDIPSGMPYATELIKDPSKMDKRRPVFGLTLGKKMDLIPVAIVTTKANYLAAAKKALEQFADKWVAQIQSGR
;
A
#
# COMPACT_ATOMS: atom_id res chain seq x y z
N MET A 1 15.12 13.73 -29.43
CA MET A 1 15.34 12.31 -29.75
C MET A 1 14.74 11.48 -28.63
N LYS A 2 13.70 10.70 -28.92
CA LYS A 2 13.06 9.78 -27.97
C LYS A 2 13.90 8.51 -27.93
N ASN A 3 14.48 8.18 -26.79
CA ASN A 3 15.20 6.91 -26.62
C ASN A 3 14.19 5.85 -26.14
N THR A 4 13.54 5.19 -27.09
CA THR A 4 12.73 4.00 -26.83
C THR A 4 13.69 2.86 -26.50
N ILE A 5 13.62 2.35 -25.27
CA ILE A 5 14.34 1.12 -24.90
C ILE A 5 13.30 0.01 -24.91
N LEU A 6 13.26 -0.78 -25.98
CA LEU A 6 12.56 -2.07 -25.98
C LEU A 6 13.31 -2.99 -25.00
N ILE A 7 12.71 -3.26 -23.84
CA ILE A 7 13.18 -4.32 -22.93
C ILE A 7 12.25 -5.51 -23.14
N ALA A 8 12.83 -6.62 -23.60
CA ALA A 8 12.14 -7.89 -23.73
C ALA A 8 11.53 -8.29 -22.38
N VAL A 9 10.21 -8.44 -22.34
CA VAL A 9 9.45 -8.94 -21.20
C VAL A 9 9.82 -10.42 -21.02
N SER A 10 10.72 -10.72 -20.08
CA SER A 10 10.98 -12.11 -19.69
C SER A 10 9.78 -12.64 -18.92
N LEU A 11 8.95 -13.43 -19.60
CA LEU A 11 7.89 -14.26 -19.02
C LEU A 11 8.50 -15.32 -18.10
N GLY A 12 8.65 -14.98 -16.82
CA GLY A 12 8.95 -15.95 -15.77
C GLY A 12 7.67 -16.65 -15.34
N VAL A 13 7.33 -17.77 -15.98
CA VAL A 13 6.30 -18.70 -15.49
C VAL A 13 6.90 -19.45 -14.29
N ALA A 14 6.60 -18.99 -13.08
CA ALA A 14 6.82 -19.77 -11.87
C ALA A 14 5.51 -20.45 -11.46
N GLY A 15 5.14 -21.48 -12.22
CA GLY A 15 4.16 -22.46 -11.77
C GLY A 15 4.84 -23.46 -10.83
N ALA A 16 4.61 -23.31 -9.53
CA ALA A 16 4.73 -24.38 -8.55
C ALA A 16 3.73 -24.10 -7.43
N ALA A 17 2.53 -24.66 -7.58
CA ALA A 17 1.58 -24.79 -6.48
C ALA A 17 2.16 -25.79 -5.48
N SER A 18 2.99 -25.32 -4.56
CA SER A 18 3.20 -26.01 -3.30
C SER A 18 2.01 -25.69 -2.39
N ALA A 19 1.43 -26.71 -1.78
CA ALA A 19 0.43 -26.56 -0.72
C ALA A 19 1.09 -25.81 0.44
N GLN A 20 1.03 -24.48 0.38
CA GLN A 20 1.52 -23.58 1.40
C GLN A 20 0.61 -23.77 2.60
N LYS A 21 1.19 -24.19 3.74
CA LYS A 21 0.48 -24.16 5.03
C LYS A 21 -0.21 -22.81 5.15
N ALA A 22 -1.48 -22.81 5.48
CA ALA A 22 -2.33 -21.63 5.57
C ALA A 22 -2.01 -20.78 6.82
N ASP A 23 -0.76 -20.33 6.90
CA ASP A 23 -0.23 -19.39 7.88
C ASP A 23 0.80 -18.52 7.17
N ASP A 24 0.49 -17.22 7.03
CA ASP A 24 1.41 -16.08 7.24
C ASP A 24 1.10 -14.83 6.39
N PHE A 25 0.06 -14.78 5.54
CA PHE A 25 -0.12 -13.55 4.74
C PHE A 25 -0.67 -12.36 5.56
N LEU A 26 -1.15 -12.59 6.79
CA LEU A 26 -1.56 -11.55 7.72
C LEU A 26 -0.67 -11.53 8.96
N ASP A 27 -0.31 -10.34 9.41
CA ASP A 27 0.31 -10.11 10.72
C ASP A 27 -0.71 -9.48 11.68
N TYR A 28 -0.83 -10.03 12.89
CA TYR A 28 -1.73 -9.50 13.91
C TYR A 28 -1.09 -8.30 14.60
N GLN A 29 -1.71 -7.13 14.47
CA GLN A 29 -1.26 -5.93 15.16
C GLN A 29 -1.72 -5.99 16.62
N LYS A 30 -0.81 -6.42 17.50
CA LYS A 30 -1.07 -6.50 18.95
C LYS A 30 -1.41 -5.13 19.54
N SER A 31 -2.57 -5.04 20.19
CA SER A 31 -2.90 -3.94 21.11
C SER A 31 -2.64 -4.42 22.55
N GLY A 32 -1.63 -3.86 23.20
CA GLY A 32 -1.23 -4.19 24.58
C GLY A 32 -0.48 -5.53 24.75
N THR A 33 -0.26 -5.92 26.00
CA THR A 33 0.47 -7.13 26.39
C THR A 33 -0.44 -8.37 26.30
N PHE A 34 -0.07 -9.33 25.44
CA PHE A 34 -0.58 -10.72 25.36
C PHE A 34 -1.97 -10.99 24.77
N SER A 35 -2.64 -10.06 24.08
CA SER A 35 -3.87 -10.42 23.34
C SER A 35 -3.53 -11.31 22.14
N LYS A 36 -4.20 -12.48 22.03
CA LYS A 36 -4.19 -13.33 20.83
C LYS A 36 -5.40 -12.96 19.96
N PRO A 37 -5.31 -13.08 18.62
CA PRO A 37 -6.48 -12.93 17.76
C PRO A 37 -7.54 -13.96 18.14
N THR A 38 -8.79 -13.54 18.36
CA THR A 38 -9.88 -14.44 18.78
C THR A 38 -11.11 -14.40 17.89
N ILE A 39 -11.32 -13.31 17.15
CA ILE A 39 -12.56 -13.09 16.39
C ILE A 39 -12.60 -14.00 15.15
N MET A 40 -11.50 -14.10 14.38
CA MET A 40 -11.48 -14.89 13.14
C MET A 40 -11.63 -16.40 13.39
N LYS A 41 -11.10 -16.91 14.51
CA LYS A 41 -10.93 -18.35 14.79
C LYS A 41 -12.21 -19.16 14.71
N ASN A 42 -13.36 -18.56 15.06
CA ASN A 42 -14.65 -19.25 15.13
C ASN A 42 -15.74 -18.54 14.33
N MET A 43 -15.36 -17.72 13.35
CA MET A 43 -16.31 -16.88 12.63
C MET A 43 -17.22 -17.74 11.74
N LYS A 44 -18.51 -17.77 12.07
CA LYS A 44 -19.59 -18.41 11.28
C LYS A 44 -20.43 -17.42 10.50
N GLN A 45 -20.40 -16.15 10.91
CA GLN A 45 -21.11 -15.06 10.27
C GLN A 45 -20.25 -13.80 10.35
N ILE A 46 -20.39 -12.90 9.38
CA ILE A 46 -19.66 -11.63 9.33
C ILE A 46 -20.54 -10.53 8.73
N ALA A 47 -20.42 -9.30 9.24
CA ALA A 47 -21.01 -8.11 8.65
C ALA A 47 -19.93 -7.27 7.98
N ILE A 48 -19.92 -7.17 6.66
CA ILE A 48 -18.96 -6.33 5.93
C ILE A 48 -19.50 -4.91 5.86
N ALA A 49 -19.25 -4.13 6.91
CA ALA A 49 -19.75 -2.76 6.99
C ALA A 49 -18.97 -1.78 6.13
N GLN A 50 -17.70 -2.07 5.86
CA GLN A 50 -16.87 -1.26 4.97
C GLN A 50 -15.90 -2.16 4.21
N ASN A 51 -15.91 -2.03 2.89
CA ASN A 51 -14.89 -2.58 2.00
C ASN A 51 -14.34 -1.45 1.13
N THR A 52 -13.19 -0.92 1.52
CA THR A 52 -12.54 0.21 0.86
C THR A 52 -11.36 -0.29 0.04
N VAL A 53 -11.28 0.13 -1.22
CA VAL A 53 -10.11 -0.10 -2.08
C VAL A 53 -9.46 1.23 -2.43
N PHE A 54 -8.13 1.28 -2.26
CA PHE A 54 -7.28 2.39 -2.65
C PHE A 54 -6.53 2.03 -3.93
N PHE A 55 -6.91 2.60 -5.07
CA PHE A 55 -6.27 2.36 -6.36
C PHE A 55 -5.18 3.40 -6.59
N LYS A 56 -3.91 3.01 -6.49
CA LYS A 56 -2.80 3.94 -6.73
C LYS A 56 -2.66 4.25 -8.21
N THR A 57 -2.41 5.52 -8.51
CA THR A 57 -2.02 6.04 -9.82
C THR A 57 -0.60 6.61 -9.82
N ILE A 58 -0.06 6.92 -8.64
CA ILE A 58 1.35 7.27 -8.42
C ILE A 58 1.88 6.48 -7.24
N SER A 59 3.01 5.80 -7.44
CA SER A 59 3.76 5.10 -6.39
C SER A 59 5.15 5.71 -6.26
N THR A 60 5.62 5.95 -5.05
CA THR A 60 6.94 6.57 -4.80
C THR A 60 7.67 5.79 -3.71
N ALA A 61 8.94 5.49 -3.94
CA ALA A 61 9.85 4.93 -2.94
C ALA A 61 11.04 5.87 -2.69
N ASP A 62 11.47 5.94 -1.43
CA ASP A 62 12.66 6.64 -1.01
C ASP A 62 13.61 5.72 -0.23
N PHE A 63 14.91 5.99 -0.34
CA PHE A 63 15.95 5.26 0.37
C PHE A 63 16.95 6.23 0.98
N VAL A 64 17.30 6.03 2.25
CA VAL A 64 18.26 6.87 2.97
C VAL A 64 19.44 6.03 3.41
N LYS A 65 20.65 6.42 2.98
CA LYS A 65 21.91 5.82 3.45
C LYS A 65 22.71 6.84 4.25
N ASN A 66 23.12 6.42 5.43
CA ASN A 66 24.04 7.16 6.28
C ASN A 66 25.40 6.44 6.33
N GLU A 67 26.48 7.17 6.11
CA GLU A 67 27.84 6.68 6.38
C GLU A 67 28.02 6.59 7.91
N ARG A 68 28.39 5.41 8.43
CA ARG A 68 28.82 5.28 9.83
C ARG A 68 30.31 5.60 9.87
N ASN A 69 30.70 6.69 10.54
CA ASN A 69 32.11 6.90 10.86
C ASN A 69 32.53 5.91 11.94
N ALA A 70 33.39 4.95 11.58
CA ALA A 70 34.20 4.22 12.54
C ALA A 70 35.47 5.05 12.78
N ILE A 71 35.58 5.67 13.95
CA ILE A 71 36.79 5.88 14.77
C ILE A 71 36.38 6.77 15.96
N GLY A 72 36.49 6.25 17.19
CA GLY A 72 36.59 7.07 18.41
C GLY A 72 35.30 7.50 19.14
N GLY A 73 34.14 6.88 18.91
CA GLY A 73 32.97 7.01 19.82
C GLY A 73 32.28 8.39 19.88
N ARG A 74 32.72 9.40 19.13
CA ARG A 74 32.01 10.68 19.00
C ARG A 74 31.21 10.70 17.70
N LYS A 75 29.89 10.86 17.81
CA LYS A 75 28.95 11.01 16.68
C LYS A 75 29.24 12.31 15.92
N SER A 76 30.18 12.30 14.96
CA SER A 76 30.35 13.42 14.03
C SER A 76 29.95 13.03 12.60
N GLY A 77 28.98 13.77 12.05
CA GLY A 77 28.91 14.25 10.66
C GLY A 77 29.08 13.28 9.47
N GLY A 78 28.77 11.98 9.59
CA GLY A 78 28.81 11.05 8.46
C GLY A 78 27.96 11.53 7.27
N ALA A 79 28.41 11.30 6.04
CA ALA A 79 27.67 11.72 4.85
C ALA A 79 26.32 11.00 4.76
N THR A 80 25.27 11.74 4.36
CA THR A 80 23.94 11.19 4.14
C THR A 80 23.57 11.32 2.67
N VAL A 81 22.98 10.28 2.09
CA VAL A 81 22.36 10.33 0.76
C VAL A 81 20.92 9.85 0.84
N LYS A 82 20.02 10.61 0.23
CA LYS A 82 18.62 10.25 0.06
C LYS A 82 18.33 10.12 -1.42
N ALA A 83 17.92 8.93 -1.86
CA ALA A 83 17.47 8.67 -3.22
C ALA A 83 15.95 8.52 -3.26
N LYS A 84 15.33 8.92 -4.36
CA LYS A 84 13.88 8.87 -4.55
C LYS A 84 13.54 8.47 -5.98
N LEU A 85 12.52 7.64 -6.16
CA LEU A 85 11.99 7.26 -7.46
C LEU A 85 10.46 7.17 -7.40
N SER A 86 9.80 7.78 -8.38
CA SER A 86 8.35 7.73 -8.55
C SER A 86 8.00 6.99 -9.83
N ALA A 87 6.92 6.23 -9.79
CA ALA A 87 6.27 5.62 -10.93
C ALA A 87 4.86 6.19 -11.10
N PHE A 88 4.41 6.29 -12.35
CA PHE A 88 3.08 6.79 -12.73
C PHE A 88 2.39 5.77 -13.62
N LEU A 89 1.08 5.57 -13.44
CA LEU A 89 0.26 4.93 -14.46
C LEU A 89 0.00 5.91 -15.60
N ASP A 90 0.20 5.45 -16.83
CA ASP A 90 -0.08 6.22 -18.05
C ASP A 90 -0.94 5.37 -18.98
N PHE A 91 -2.13 5.87 -19.32
CA PHE A 91 -3.09 5.14 -20.14
C PHE A 91 -2.96 5.60 -21.59
N SER A 92 -2.63 4.65 -22.46
CA SER A 92 -2.48 4.87 -23.90
C SER A 92 -3.81 5.09 -24.63
N ASP A 93 -4.93 4.76 -23.98
CA ASP A 93 -6.29 4.93 -24.44
C ASP A 93 -7.02 6.02 -23.64
N GLU A 94 -7.71 5.66 -22.56
CA GLU A 94 -8.45 6.57 -21.69
C GLU A 94 -8.22 6.21 -20.23
N ASP A 95 -8.21 7.21 -19.35
CA ASP A 95 -8.04 6.97 -17.92
C ASP A 95 -9.29 6.25 -17.34
N PRO A 96 -9.13 5.33 -16.37
CA PRO A 96 -10.26 4.76 -15.66
C PRO A 96 -11.05 5.84 -14.90
N THR A 97 -12.38 5.82 -15.03
CA THR A 97 -13.25 6.77 -14.31
C THR A 97 -13.53 6.29 -12.87
N VAL A 98 -14.16 7.14 -12.07
CA VAL A 98 -14.64 6.75 -10.73
C VAL A 98 -15.65 5.60 -10.83
N GLU A 99 -16.49 5.57 -11.86
CA GLU A 99 -17.45 4.49 -12.11
C GLU A 99 -16.76 3.17 -12.43
N ASP A 100 -15.63 3.20 -13.17
CA ASP A 100 -14.82 2.01 -13.41
C ASP A 100 -14.25 1.44 -12.11
N TYR A 101 -13.70 2.30 -11.24
CA TYR A 101 -13.21 1.87 -9.93
C TYR A 101 -14.33 1.43 -8.98
N GLN A 102 -15.50 2.07 -9.04
CA GLN A 102 -16.69 1.68 -8.28
C GLN A 102 -17.16 0.29 -8.68
N ARG A 103 -17.33 0.04 -9.98
CA ARG A 103 -17.71 -1.27 -10.51
C ARG A 103 -16.72 -2.34 -10.07
N LEU A 104 -15.41 -2.09 -10.18
CA LEU A 104 -14.39 -3.04 -9.76
C LEU A 104 -14.44 -3.34 -8.25
N THR A 105 -14.68 -2.31 -7.44
CA THR A 105 -14.80 -2.47 -5.97
C THR A 105 -16.06 -3.25 -5.58
N ASP A 106 -17.17 -3.03 -6.30
CA ASP A 106 -18.43 -3.77 -6.10
C ASP A 106 -18.29 -5.24 -6.53
N GLU A 107 -17.63 -5.50 -7.67
CA GLU A 107 -17.28 -6.85 -8.13
C GLU A 107 -16.40 -7.58 -7.12
N PHE A 108 -15.40 -6.90 -6.55
CA PHE A 108 -14.56 -7.45 -5.49
C PHE A 108 -15.38 -7.78 -4.23
N HIS A 109 -16.26 -6.88 -3.79
CA HIS A 109 -17.13 -7.13 -2.64
C HIS A 109 -18.06 -8.33 -2.87
N ALA A 110 -18.67 -8.43 -4.05
CA ALA A 110 -19.49 -9.57 -4.42
C ALA A 110 -18.70 -10.89 -4.45
N TYR A 111 -17.47 -10.87 -5.00
CA TYR A 111 -16.58 -12.03 -5.03
C TYR A 111 -16.18 -12.47 -3.62
N LEU A 112 -15.85 -11.53 -2.74
CA LEU A 112 -15.53 -11.80 -1.34
C LEU A 112 -16.72 -12.44 -0.60
N ASN A 113 -17.94 -11.92 -0.77
CA ASN A 113 -19.15 -12.52 -0.20
C ASN A 113 -19.39 -13.94 -0.70
N LYS A 114 -19.19 -14.18 -2.00
CA LYS A 114 -19.28 -15.53 -2.58
C LYS A 114 -18.28 -16.47 -1.93
N LYS A 115 -17.01 -16.07 -1.80
CA LYS A 115 -15.96 -16.90 -1.19
C LYS A 115 -16.21 -17.20 0.28
N LEU A 116 -16.69 -16.22 1.04
CA LEU A 116 -17.13 -16.42 2.42
C LEU A 116 -18.28 -17.44 2.52
N SER A 117 -19.28 -17.33 1.65
CA SER A 117 -20.38 -18.30 1.56
C SER A 117 -19.89 -19.71 1.22
N ASP A 118 -19.01 -19.84 0.22
CA ASP A 118 -18.40 -21.13 -0.17
C ASP A 118 -17.61 -21.76 0.99
N ALA A 119 -17.06 -20.93 1.89
CA ALA A 119 -16.39 -21.34 3.12
C ALA A 119 -17.34 -21.60 4.32
N GLY A 120 -18.66 -21.50 4.13
CA GLY A 120 -19.67 -21.66 5.18
C GLY A 120 -19.65 -20.51 6.19
N ILE A 121 -19.37 -19.28 5.74
CA ILE A 121 -19.49 -18.06 6.54
C ILE A 121 -20.63 -17.24 5.96
N THR A 122 -21.70 -17.06 6.74
CA THR A 122 -22.84 -16.25 6.31
C THR A 122 -22.49 -14.76 6.37
N THR A 123 -22.84 -14.00 5.34
CA THR A 123 -22.68 -12.55 5.32
C THR A 123 -23.99 -11.88 5.72
N VAL A 124 -23.94 -10.90 6.62
CA VAL A 124 -25.11 -10.08 6.95
C VAL A 124 -25.57 -9.29 5.73
N ASP A 125 -26.87 -9.28 5.48
CA ASP A 125 -27.48 -8.51 4.39
C ASP A 125 -27.09 -7.03 4.49
N TRP A 126 -26.66 -6.46 3.36
CA TRP A 126 -26.33 -5.04 3.24
C TRP A 126 -27.47 -4.13 3.67
N ALA A 127 -28.74 -4.49 3.42
CA ALA A 127 -29.88 -3.71 3.85
C ALA A 127 -29.91 -3.55 5.38
N LYS A 128 -29.58 -4.61 6.12
CA LYS A 128 -29.52 -4.57 7.59
C LYS A 128 -28.39 -3.67 8.10
N ILE A 129 -27.24 -3.68 7.40
CA ILE A 129 -26.08 -2.84 7.71
C ILE A 129 -26.40 -1.36 7.41
N SER A 130 -26.80 -1.08 6.17
CA SER A 130 -27.02 0.28 5.66
C SER A 130 -28.20 1.01 6.33
N GLN A 131 -29.19 0.26 6.83
CA GLN A 131 -30.34 0.84 7.53
C GLN A 131 -30.11 1.12 9.01
N HIS A 132 -29.00 0.64 9.58
CA HIS A 132 -28.67 0.84 10.99
C HIS A 132 -28.32 2.30 11.30
N ASP A 133 -28.76 2.82 12.44
CA ASP A 133 -28.57 4.24 12.80
C ASP A 133 -27.08 4.62 12.86
N PHE A 134 -26.25 3.78 13.49
CA PHE A 134 -24.79 3.97 13.48
C PHE A 134 -24.19 4.10 12.07
N TYR A 135 -24.74 3.37 11.09
CA TYR A 135 -24.26 3.44 9.71
C TYR A 135 -24.68 4.73 9.01
N LYS A 136 -25.92 5.18 9.26
CA LYS A 136 -26.52 6.37 8.67
C LYS A 136 -25.99 7.68 9.25
N GLU A 137 -25.47 7.66 10.48
CA GLU A 137 -24.85 8.83 11.11
C GLU A 137 -23.68 9.34 10.23
N LYS A 138 -23.94 10.39 9.44
CA LYS A 138 -22.91 11.08 8.65
C LYS A 138 -22.00 11.89 9.56
N ASP A 139 -20.73 11.99 9.18
CA ASP A 139 -19.81 12.96 9.76
C ASP A 139 -20.19 14.35 9.23
N ASN A 140 -20.09 15.37 10.10
CA ASN A 140 -20.19 16.76 9.64
C ASN A 140 -18.87 17.21 9.00
N ASP A 141 -17.82 16.39 9.07
CA ASP A 141 -16.67 16.49 8.18
C ASP A 141 -17.13 16.15 6.75
N GLU A 142 -16.88 17.07 5.82
CA GLU A 142 -17.22 16.98 4.39
C GLU A 142 -17.12 15.55 3.85
N GLU A 143 -18.14 15.12 3.10
CA GLU A 143 -18.12 13.85 2.37
C GLU A 143 -16.82 13.80 1.56
N GLU A 144 -15.87 12.96 1.99
CA GLU A 144 -14.66 12.70 1.21
C GLU A 144 -15.11 11.90 -0.02
N THR A 145 -15.45 12.66 -1.07
CA THR A 145 -15.78 12.20 -2.40
C THR A 145 -14.67 11.28 -2.93
N PRO A 146 -14.98 10.36 -3.86
CA PRO A 146 -13.98 9.53 -4.52
C PRO A 146 -13.14 10.38 -5.47
N GLU A 147 -12.28 11.22 -4.91
CA GLU A 147 -11.38 12.11 -5.63
C GLU A 147 -9.96 11.57 -5.58
N LEU A 148 -9.21 11.89 -6.63
CA LEU A 148 -7.78 11.61 -6.69
C LEU A 148 -7.09 12.32 -5.52
N THR A 149 -6.73 11.54 -4.51
CA THR A 149 -6.04 12.06 -3.33
C THR A 149 -4.55 11.98 -3.57
N SER A 150 -3.87 13.14 -3.63
CA SER A 150 -2.41 13.21 -3.71
C SER A 150 -1.79 13.54 -2.35
N LYS A 151 -1.01 12.62 -1.78
CA LYS A 151 -0.31 12.81 -0.49
C LYS A 151 1.07 12.18 -0.53
N LYS A 152 2.09 12.93 -0.05
CA LYS A 152 3.50 12.51 -0.03
C LYS A 152 3.94 11.85 -1.35
N GLU A 153 3.59 12.49 -2.48
CA GLU A 153 4.02 12.04 -3.81
C GLU A 153 3.48 10.65 -4.22
N ASN A 154 2.47 10.13 -3.50
CA ASN A 154 1.60 9.05 -3.94
C ASN A 154 0.24 9.65 -4.27
N ALA A 155 -0.44 9.09 -5.28
CA ALA A 155 -1.80 9.49 -5.62
C ALA A 155 -2.67 8.25 -5.80
N TYR A 156 -3.92 8.33 -5.35
CA TYR A 156 -4.85 7.21 -5.39
C TYR A 156 -6.31 7.65 -5.43
N TYR A 157 -7.17 6.79 -5.97
CA TYR A 157 -8.61 6.84 -5.76
C TYR A 157 -8.99 5.99 -4.56
N ARG A 158 -9.93 6.47 -3.74
CA ARG A 158 -10.48 5.69 -2.62
C ARG A 158 -11.95 5.41 -2.87
N ILE A 159 -12.28 4.14 -3.01
CA ILE A 159 -13.63 3.69 -3.34
C ILE A 159 -14.14 2.75 -2.25
N ASN A 160 -15.38 2.97 -1.80
CA ASN A 160 -16.09 2.02 -0.97
C ASN A 160 -17.05 1.20 -1.82
N ALA A 161 -17.10 -0.11 -1.57
CA ALA A 161 -18.11 -0.97 -2.18
C ALA A 161 -19.53 -0.47 -1.84
N LEU A 162 -20.46 -0.72 -2.77
CA LEU A 162 -21.88 -0.40 -2.70
C LEU A 162 -22.15 1.09 -2.46
N LYS A 163 -21.19 1.95 -2.84
CA LYS A 163 -21.17 3.40 -2.52
C LYS A 163 -21.38 3.66 -1.02
N GLY A 164 -20.86 2.77 -0.17
CA GLY A 164 -21.05 2.81 1.27
C GLY A 164 -20.29 3.93 1.98
N ASN A 165 -20.72 4.24 3.20
CA ASN A 165 -20.10 5.22 4.09
C ASN A 165 -18.70 4.77 4.57
N THR A 166 -17.84 5.73 4.86
CA THR A 166 -16.54 5.50 5.52
C THR A 166 -16.72 5.58 7.04
N LEU A 167 -16.82 4.44 7.70
CA LEU A 167 -17.00 4.32 9.16
C LEU A 167 -15.65 4.31 9.90
N LEU A 168 -14.63 3.72 9.28
CA LEU A 168 -13.27 3.66 9.78
C LEU A 168 -12.33 4.39 8.81
N LYS A 169 -11.83 5.56 9.22
CA LYS A 169 -10.90 6.35 8.40
C LYS A 169 -9.53 5.66 8.42
N TYR A 170 -9.04 5.30 7.23
CA TYR A 170 -7.70 4.77 7.02
C TYR A 170 -6.90 5.66 6.08
N ARG A 171 -5.65 5.90 6.43
CA ARG A 171 -4.71 6.65 5.60
C ARG A 171 -3.51 5.73 5.32
N PRO A 172 -3.46 5.08 4.14
CA PRO A 172 -2.35 4.18 3.82
C PRO A 172 -1.01 4.92 3.68
N PHE A 173 -1.02 6.22 3.32
CA PHE A 173 0.18 7.01 3.08
C PHE A 173 0.15 8.33 3.88
N GLY A 174 1.21 8.65 4.63
CA GLY A 174 1.26 9.88 5.46
C GLY A 174 2.11 9.75 6.74
N ASN A 175 2.30 10.86 7.46
CA ASN A 175 2.75 10.86 8.86
C ASN A 175 1.54 11.32 9.70
N GLY A 176 1.20 10.62 10.77
CA GLY A 176 0.04 10.93 11.62
C GLY A 176 -0.79 9.69 11.96
N MET A 177 -1.82 9.87 12.79
CA MET A 177 -2.66 8.77 13.29
C MET A 177 -3.26 7.97 12.13
N ASN A 178 -2.75 6.74 11.99
CA ASN A 178 -2.92 5.93 10.78
C ASN A 178 -4.17 5.05 10.75
N VAL A 179 -4.96 4.97 11.82
CA VAL A 179 -6.36 4.51 11.81
C VAL A 179 -7.06 5.12 13.02
N GLY A 180 -8.27 5.63 12.81
CA GLY A 180 -9.20 5.92 13.89
C GLY A 180 -10.60 5.63 13.41
N PHE A 181 -11.43 5.00 14.24
CA PHE A 181 -12.87 5.05 14.03
C PHE A 181 -13.22 6.51 13.83
N ALA A 182 -14.01 6.83 12.80
CA ALA A 182 -14.62 8.15 12.79
C ALA A 182 -15.29 8.33 14.18
N PHE A 183 -15.12 9.51 14.79
CA PHE A 183 -15.82 9.92 16.01
C PHE A 183 -15.44 9.33 17.39
N MET A 184 -14.24 8.85 17.72
CA MET A 184 -13.98 8.28 19.08
C MET A 184 -15.03 7.21 19.52
N ARG A 185 -15.71 6.57 18.56
CA ARG A 185 -16.94 5.78 18.75
C ARG A 185 -16.67 4.28 18.91
N ALA A 186 -15.53 3.88 19.45
CA ALA A 186 -15.18 2.46 19.65
C ALA A 186 -16.30 1.68 20.39
N LYS A 187 -16.98 2.34 21.35
CA LYS A 187 -18.15 1.79 22.04
C LYS A 187 -19.36 1.58 21.11
N ARG A 188 -19.69 2.54 20.25
CA ARG A 188 -20.80 2.40 19.28
C ARG A 188 -20.50 1.38 18.18
N ALA A 189 -19.25 1.27 17.76
CA ALA A 189 -18.83 0.19 16.85
C ALA A 189 -19.00 -1.20 17.50
N ALA A 190 -18.77 -1.31 18.81
CA ALA A 190 -19.05 -2.53 19.56
C ALA A 190 -20.56 -2.80 19.69
N ASP A 191 -21.39 -1.78 19.96
CA ASP A 191 -22.85 -1.91 19.99
C ASP A 191 -23.42 -2.34 18.63
N PHE A 192 -22.93 -1.73 17.53
CA PHE A 192 -23.27 -2.10 16.16
C PHE A 192 -23.01 -3.58 15.85
N SER A 193 -21.88 -4.13 16.31
CA SER A 193 -21.61 -5.57 16.17
C SER A 193 -22.60 -6.45 16.96
N GLY A 194 -23.06 -5.98 18.13
CA GLY A 194 -24.08 -6.64 18.93
C GLY A 194 -25.43 -6.70 18.23
N ASP A 195 -25.87 -5.59 17.65
CA ASP A 195 -27.17 -5.46 16.97
C ASP A 195 -27.22 -6.28 15.67
N LEU A 196 -26.11 -6.32 14.94
CA LEU A 196 -25.98 -7.16 13.76
C LEU A 196 -25.87 -8.65 14.11
N LYS A 197 -25.55 -8.99 15.36
CA LYS A 197 -25.27 -10.35 15.86
C LYS A 197 -24.15 -11.04 15.07
N ALA A 198 -23.14 -10.27 14.67
CA ALA A 198 -21.99 -10.75 13.91
C ALA A 198 -20.77 -9.85 14.14
N PRO A 199 -19.55 -10.39 14.07
CA PRO A 199 -18.35 -9.58 13.89
C PRO A 199 -18.49 -8.63 12.71
N VAL A 200 -18.07 -7.38 12.90
CA VAL A 200 -18.12 -6.34 11.87
C VAL A 200 -16.72 -6.17 11.27
N LEU A 201 -16.66 -6.24 9.94
CA LEU A 201 -15.47 -6.07 9.14
C LEU A 201 -15.42 -4.65 8.55
N TYR A 202 -14.28 -4.00 8.78
CA TYR A 202 -13.83 -2.83 8.05
C TYR A 202 -12.53 -3.20 7.33
N LEU A 203 -12.64 -3.40 6.03
CA LEU A 203 -11.54 -3.83 5.17
C LEU A 203 -11.00 -2.63 4.38
N HIS A 204 -9.69 -2.44 4.45
CA HIS A 204 -8.95 -1.48 3.65
C HIS A 204 -7.93 -2.20 2.81
N THR A 205 -8.07 -2.14 1.49
CA THR A 205 -7.18 -2.81 0.54
C THR A 205 -6.48 -1.77 -0.31
N VAL A 206 -5.17 -1.89 -0.49
CA VAL A 206 -4.40 -1.00 -1.37
C VAL A 206 -3.99 -1.77 -2.60
N VAL A 207 -4.42 -1.31 -3.78
CA VAL A 207 -3.94 -1.82 -5.07
C VAL A 207 -2.81 -0.92 -5.54
N ASP A 208 -1.59 -1.45 -5.52
CA ASP A 208 -0.42 -0.82 -6.15
C ASP A 208 -0.23 -1.43 -7.55
N PHE A 209 0.43 -0.70 -8.44
CA PHE A 209 0.67 -1.09 -9.82
C PHE A 209 2.13 -1.45 -10.10
N CYS A 210 3.04 -1.20 -9.16
CA CYS A 210 4.44 -1.51 -9.39
C CYS A 210 5.23 -1.83 -8.12
N ASP A 211 6.38 -2.44 -8.33
CA ASP A 211 7.48 -2.49 -7.38
C ASP A 211 8.51 -1.41 -7.71
N ILE A 212 8.95 -0.66 -6.69
CA ILE A 212 10.02 0.34 -6.84
C ILE A 212 11.17 -0.05 -5.92
N LEU A 213 12.30 -0.37 -6.52
CA LEU A 213 13.53 -0.68 -5.81
C LEU A 213 14.46 0.52 -5.92
N VAL A 214 14.81 1.14 -4.80
CA VAL A 214 15.74 2.29 -4.74
C VAL A 214 16.93 1.93 -3.88
N THR A 215 18.13 2.23 -4.37
CA THR A 215 19.39 2.05 -3.65
C THR A 215 20.19 3.34 -3.69
N ALA A 216 20.90 3.64 -2.61
CA ALA A 216 21.85 4.75 -2.56
C ALA A 216 23.12 4.35 -1.81
N ASP A 217 24.25 4.87 -2.29
CA ASP A 217 25.57 4.66 -1.70
C ASP A 217 26.31 6.00 -1.58
N VAL A 218 27.09 6.13 -0.53
CA VAL A 218 27.93 7.29 -0.25
C VAL A 218 29.28 6.81 0.29
N LYS A 219 30.37 7.28 -0.33
CA LYS A 219 31.74 6.97 0.07
C LYS A 219 32.55 8.24 0.22
N SER A 220 33.16 8.44 1.39
CA SER A 220 34.18 9.45 1.60
C SER A 220 35.53 8.97 1.04
N VAL A 221 36.11 9.70 0.10
CA VAL A 221 37.45 9.45 -0.45
C VAL A 221 38.39 10.54 0.07
N SER A 222 39.44 10.14 0.79
CA SER A 222 40.58 11.01 1.12
C SER A 222 41.75 10.65 0.22
N LYS A 223 42.18 11.57 -0.64
CA LYS A 223 43.60 11.73 -1.07
C LYS A 223 43.76 12.78 -2.17
N TYR A 224 44.65 13.73 -1.89
CA TYR A 224 45.57 14.31 -2.87
C TYR A 224 46.96 14.29 -2.22
N SER A 225 47.95 13.63 -2.83
CA SER A 225 49.35 13.73 -2.38
C SER A 225 50.17 14.40 -3.47
N SER A 226 50.88 15.46 -3.10
CA SER A 226 52.09 15.90 -3.80
C SER A 226 53.27 15.71 -2.85
N ASP A 227 54.50 15.60 -3.39
CA ASP A 227 55.71 15.19 -2.66
C ASP A 227 56.07 16.05 -1.44
N TYR A 228 55.40 17.20 -1.23
CA TYR A 228 55.69 18.13 -0.13
C TYR A 228 54.46 18.59 0.68
N THR A 229 53.24 18.12 0.37
CA THR A 229 52.05 18.47 1.17
C THR A 229 50.93 17.45 1.00
N THR A 230 50.39 16.96 2.11
CA THR A 230 49.13 16.21 2.17
C THR A 230 48.01 17.20 2.47
N ILE A 231 47.13 17.46 1.50
CA ILE A 231 45.87 18.17 1.75
C ILE A 231 44.78 17.11 1.88
N ASP A 232 44.12 17.02 3.04
CA ASP A 232 42.93 16.20 3.22
C ASP A 232 41.74 16.81 2.46
N ALA A 233 41.67 16.55 1.16
CA ALA A 233 40.46 16.81 0.39
C ALA A 233 39.45 15.69 0.64
N PHE A 234 38.42 15.97 1.45
CA PHE A 234 37.28 15.06 1.64
C PHE A 234 36.35 15.11 0.43
N ASN A 235 36.56 14.24 -0.55
CA ASN A 235 35.67 14.10 -1.70
C ASN A 235 34.62 13.01 -1.45
N LYS A 236 33.35 13.39 -1.39
CA LYS A 236 32.23 12.44 -1.22
C LYS A 236 31.71 12.02 -2.59
N LYS A 237 31.75 10.72 -2.89
CA LYS A 237 31.11 10.13 -4.07
C LYS A 237 29.74 9.60 -3.68
N TYR A 238 28.71 10.03 -4.41
CA TYR A 238 27.31 9.65 -4.18
C TYR A 238 26.78 8.92 -5.41
N LYS A 239 26.11 7.78 -5.19
CA LYS A 239 25.44 7.01 -6.24
C LYS A 239 24.02 6.70 -5.80
N ALA A 240 23.07 6.78 -6.71
CA ALA A 240 21.73 6.28 -6.53
C ALA A 240 21.32 5.47 -7.77
N ASN A 241 20.67 4.34 -7.57
CA ASN A 241 20.05 3.58 -8.65
C ASN A 241 18.62 3.25 -8.26
N GLY A 242 17.74 3.16 -9.24
CA GLY A 242 16.37 2.77 -9.02
C GLY A 242 15.83 1.98 -10.20
N THR A 243 14.97 1.02 -9.88
CA THR A 243 14.29 0.17 -10.87
C THR A 243 12.80 0.17 -10.55
N VAL A 244 11.98 0.29 -11.59
CA VAL A 244 10.54 0.09 -11.52
C VAL A 244 10.21 -1.21 -12.24
N ILE A 245 9.41 -2.06 -11.59
CA ILE A 245 8.89 -3.30 -12.17
C ILE A 245 7.37 -3.17 -12.19
N ALA A 246 6.77 -3.29 -13.38
CA ALA A 246 5.31 -3.28 -13.51
C ALA A 246 4.74 -4.55 -12.88
N ASN A 247 3.94 -4.38 -11.83
CA ASN A 247 3.33 -5.48 -11.08
C ASN A 247 2.09 -4.97 -10.33
N THR A 248 0.90 -5.22 -10.89
CA THR A 248 -0.35 -4.92 -10.16
C THR A 248 -0.54 -5.92 -9.03
N LYS A 249 -0.76 -5.42 -7.81
CA LYS A 249 -0.79 -6.22 -6.58
C LYS A 249 -1.67 -5.58 -5.51
N VAL A 250 -2.19 -6.40 -4.61
CA VAL A 250 -2.64 -5.91 -3.30
C VAL A 250 -1.39 -5.75 -2.43
N ALA A 251 -1.14 -4.53 -1.98
CA ALA A 251 0.10 -4.18 -1.30
C ALA A 251 0.14 -4.70 0.14
N GLY A 252 1.27 -5.32 0.49
CA GLY A 252 1.63 -5.75 1.83
C GLY A 252 2.14 -4.61 2.70
N TRP A 253 2.39 -4.93 3.96
CA TRP A 253 2.93 -4.04 4.97
C TRP A 253 4.45 -4.18 5.02
N HIS A 254 5.16 -3.11 4.67
CA HIS A 254 6.62 -3.08 4.75
C HIS A 254 7.09 -1.98 5.71
N THR A 255 7.91 -2.34 6.71
CA THR A 255 8.81 -1.40 7.38
C THR A 255 10.08 -2.06 7.90
N TRP A 256 11.24 -1.46 7.58
CA TRP A 256 12.25 -1.05 8.58
C TRP A 256 13.06 0.19 8.14
N ASP A 257 12.83 0.72 6.93
CA ASP A 257 13.20 2.08 6.49
C ASP A 257 12.02 2.89 5.91
N GLY A 258 10.78 2.39 6.09
CA GLY A 258 9.76 3.15 6.80
C GLY A 258 8.81 4.06 6.02
N GLN A 259 7.93 3.51 5.18
CA GLN A 259 6.59 4.08 4.97
C GLN A 259 5.54 2.98 5.00
N PRO A 260 4.37 3.19 5.66
CA PRO A 260 3.25 2.27 5.55
C PRO A 260 2.77 2.24 4.10
N MET A 261 2.60 1.03 3.53
CA MET A 261 2.17 0.87 2.14
C MET A 261 1.13 -0.24 1.93
N GLY A 262 0.57 -0.81 3.00
CA GLY A 262 -0.31 -1.98 2.90
C GLY A 262 -1.78 -1.72 3.19
N GLY A 263 -2.61 -2.73 2.97
CA GLY A 263 -3.97 -2.76 3.49
C GLY A 263 -4.05 -3.19 4.96
N ARG A 264 -5.26 -3.07 5.53
CA ARG A 264 -5.58 -3.47 6.91
C ARG A 264 -6.96 -4.10 6.99
N VAL A 265 -7.09 -5.04 7.92
CA VAL A 265 -8.37 -5.60 8.33
C VAL A 265 -8.64 -5.23 9.77
N TYR A 266 -9.80 -4.62 10.01
CA TYR A 266 -10.33 -4.38 11.34
C TYR A 266 -11.57 -5.25 11.53
N LEU A 267 -11.50 -6.12 12.54
CA LEU A 267 -12.63 -6.92 12.98
C LEU A 267 -13.03 -6.48 14.37
N THR A 268 -14.31 -6.18 14.56
CA THR A 268 -14.87 -5.82 15.86
C THR A 268 -15.98 -6.77 16.27
N GLU A 269 -15.97 -7.16 17.53
CA GLU A 269 -17.04 -7.84 18.23
C GLU A 269 -17.32 -7.06 19.52
N LYS A 270 -18.42 -7.34 20.22
CA LYS A 270 -18.73 -6.73 21.50
C LYS A 270 -17.52 -6.77 22.45
N ASN A 271 -17.00 -5.59 22.80
CA ASN A 271 -15.83 -5.36 23.66
C ASN A 271 -14.50 -5.94 23.16
N LYS A 272 -14.38 -6.30 21.88
CA LYS A 272 -13.16 -6.86 21.29
C LYS A 272 -12.88 -6.26 19.91
N SER A 273 -11.60 -6.11 19.60
CA SER A 273 -11.15 -5.71 18.27
C SER A 273 -9.87 -6.44 17.92
N ASP A 274 -9.87 -7.09 16.76
CA ASP A 274 -8.67 -7.65 16.16
C ASP A 274 -8.26 -6.79 14.95
N VAL A 275 -6.96 -6.54 14.81
CA VAL A 275 -6.41 -5.77 13.70
C VAL A 275 -5.35 -6.61 13.00
N TYR A 276 -5.45 -6.73 11.68
CA TYR A 276 -4.50 -7.45 10.86
C TYR A 276 -3.92 -6.53 9.81
N MET A 277 -2.62 -6.69 9.57
CA MET A 277 -1.89 -6.04 8.48
C MET A 277 -1.52 -7.11 7.45
N PHE A 278 -1.49 -6.76 6.18
CA PHE A 278 -1.06 -7.69 5.14
C PHE A 278 0.46 -7.85 5.25
N LYS A 279 1.00 -9.05 5.42
CA LYS A 279 2.45 -9.27 5.61
C LYS A 279 3.24 -9.15 4.30
N GLU A 280 2.64 -9.64 3.23
CA GLU A 280 3.26 -9.74 1.91
C GLU A 280 2.37 -9.13 0.84
N ASP A 281 2.99 -8.74 -0.27
CA ASP A 281 2.27 -8.37 -1.49
C ASP A 281 1.56 -9.60 -2.08
N ILE A 282 0.36 -9.37 -2.63
CA ILE A 282 -0.40 -10.39 -3.35
C ILE A 282 -0.48 -9.96 -4.82
N PRO A 283 0.41 -10.48 -5.68
CA PRO A 283 0.50 -10.06 -7.07
C PRO A 283 -0.69 -10.58 -7.89
N SER A 284 -1.12 -9.81 -8.88
CA SER A 284 -2.12 -10.26 -9.86
C SER A 284 -1.66 -11.48 -10.65
N GLY A 285 -0.33 -11.61 -10.85
CA GLY A 285 0.27 -12.58 -11.77
C GLY A 285 -0.05 -12.32 -13.24
N MET A 286 -0.68 -11.17 -13.55
CA MET A 286 -1.07 -10.80 -14.91
C MET A 286 -0.15 -9.71 -15.46
N PRO A 287 0.44 -9.91 -16.65
CA PRO A 287 1.09 -8.81 -17.35
C PRO A 287 0.03 -7.78 -17.76
N TYR A 288 0.28 -6.50 -17.47
CA TYR A 288 -0.66 -5.42 -17.77
C TYR A 288 0.01 -4.24 -18.49
N ALA A 289 1.29 -3.99 -18.21
CA ALA A 289 2.05 -2.92 -18.84
C ALA A 289 2.44 -3.28 -20.27
N THR A 290 2.36 -2.29 -21.16
CA THR A 290 2.84 -2.37 -22.54
C THR A 290 4.25 -1.81 -22.68
N GLU A 291 4.60 -0.77 -21.93
CA GLU A 291 5.92 -0.13 -21.95
C GLU A 291 6.27 0.48 -20.59
N LEU A 292 7.57 0.59 -20.29
CA LEU A 292 8.10 1.39 -19.19
C LEU A 292 8.98 2.50 -19.74
N ILE A 293 8.56 3.75 -19.57
CA ILE A 293 9.22 4.93 -20.15
C ILE A 293 9.80 5.78 -19.03
N LYS A 294 11.09 6.12 -19.11
CA LYS A 294 11.65 7.17 -18.25
C LYS A 294 11.09 8.51 -18.69
N ASP A 295 10.42 9.22 -17.79
CA ASP A 295 9.76 10.49 -18.07
C ASP A 295 10.36 11.63 -17.22
N PRO A 296 11.37 12.35 -17.76
CA PRO A 296 11.94 13.53 -17.10
C PRO A 296 10.96 14.67 -16.90
N SER A 297 9.84 14.73 -17.65
CA SER A 297 8.87 15.82 -17.53
C SER A 297 8.13 15.79 -16.19
N LYS A 298 8.02 14.61 -15.57
CA LYS A 298 7.39 14.37 -14.26
C LYS A 298 8.35 14.57 -13.08
N MET A 299 9.61 14.95 -13.32
CA MET A 299 10.52 15.33 -12.23
C MET A 299 10.04 16.61 -11.55
N ASP A 300 9.94 16.58 -10.22
CA ASP A 300 9.69 17.79 -9.44
C ASP A 300 10.89 18.75 -9.60
N LYS A 301 10.71 19.84 -10.36
CA LYS A 301 11.79 20.81 -10.67
C LYS A 301 12.11 21.74 -9.49
N ARG A 302 11.79 21.34 -8.26
CA ARG A 302 12.15 22.13 -7.07
C ARG A 302 13.66 22.22 -6.95
N ARG A 303 14.20 23.39 -7.30
CA ARG A 303 15.60 23.75 -7.03
C ARG A 303 15.86 23.51 -5.54
N PRO A 304 17.00 22.92 -5.15
CA PRO A 304 17.35 22.83 -3.74
C PRO A 304 17.44 24.26 -3.20
N VAL A 305 16.44 24.65 -2.40
CA VAL A 305 16.55 25.83 -1.55
C VAL A 305 17.74 25.53 -0.66
N PHE A 306 18.76 26.38 -0.74
CA PHE A 306 19.98 26.34 0.08
C PHE A 306 19.62 26.48 1.57
N GLY A 307 19.10 25.39 2.14
CA GLY A 307 18.83 25.20 3.55
C GLY A 307 19.61 23.98 4.02
N LEU A 308 20.31 24.15 5.13
CA LEU A 308 21.22 23.23 5.81
C LEU A 308 20.65 21.81 6.04
N THR A 309 20.50 21.03 4.98
CA THR A 309 20.35 19.57 5.07
C THR A 309 21.71 18.95 4.77
N LEU A 310 22.33 18.34 5.78
CA LEU A 310 23.66 17.72 5.73
C LEU A 310 23.76 16.50 4.76
N GLY A 311 22.72 16.22 3.97
CA GLY A 311 22.63 15.06 3.08
C GLY A 311 22.30 15.42 1.64
N LYS A 312 22.94 14.72 0.69
CA LYS A 312 22.67 14.88 -0.75
C LYS A 312 21.35 14.20 -1.11
N LYS A 313 20.43 14.95 -1.71
CA LYS A 313 19.20 14.40 -2.32
C LYS A 313 19.48 14.04 -3.78
N MET A 314 19.02 12.87 -4.21
CA MET A 314 19.12 12.35 -5.56
C MET A 314 17.74 11.87 -6.03
N ASP A 315 16.99 12.76 -6.66
CA ASP A 315 15.74 12.39 -7.33
C ASP A 315 16.08 11.71 -8.65
N LEU A 316 15.69 10.44 -8.78
CA LEU A 316 15.86 9.66 -10.01
C LEU A 316 14.77 10.03 -11.01
N ILE A 317 15.08 9.89 -12.30
CA ILE A 317 14.10 10.14 -13.37
C ILE A 317 12.89 9.22 -13.16
N PRO A 318 11.68 9.77 -13.02
CA PRO A 318 10.48 8.97 -12.84
C PRO A 318 10.18 8.07 -14.02
N VAL A 319 9.37 7.04 -13.78
CA VAL A 319 9.00 6.07 -14.81
C VAL A 319 7.48 6.09 -15.01
N ALA A 320 7.05 6.30 -16.24
CA ALA A 320 5.68 6.04 -16.67
C ALA A 320 5.55 4.55 -17.03
N ILE A 321 4.56 3.89 -16.45
CA ILE A 321 4.15 2.55 -16.85
C ILE A 321 2.95 2.71 -17.76
N VAL A 322 3.19 2.52 -19.05
CA VAL A 322 2.16 2.64 -20.09
C VAL A 322 1.32 1.37 -20.10
N THR A 323 0.01 1.53 -20.15
CA THR A 323 -0.96 0.44 -20.24
C THR A 323 -2.24 0.91 -20.95
N THR A 324 -3.25 0.05 -21.00
CA THR A 324 -4.62 0.39 -21.42
C THR A 324 -5.53 0.26 -20.20
N LYS A 325 -6.65 0.98 -20.17
CA LYS A 325 -7.64 0.87 -19.10
C LYS A 325 -8.04 -0.59 -18.83
N ALA A 326 -8.34 -1.33 -19.89
CA ALA A 326 -8.79 -2.72 -19.80
C ALA A 326 -7.74 -3.63 -19.13
N ASN A 327 -6.48 -3.55 -19.55
CA ASN A 327 -5.39 -4.36 -18.98
C ASN A 327 -5.17 -4.08 -17.49
N TYR A 328 -5.13 -2.80 -17.10
CA TYR A 328 -4.94 -2.43 -15.70
C TYR A 328 -6.11 -2.90 -14.82
N LEU A 329 -7.36 -2.64 -15.22
CA LEU A 329 -8.54 -3.06 -14.46
C LEU A 329 -8.63 -4.59 -14.34
N ALA A 330 -8.27 -5.33 -15.39
CA ALA A 330 -8.22 -6.80 -15.35
C ALA A 330 -7.14 -7.31 -14.36
N ALA A 331 -5.95 -6.73 -14.37
CA ALA A 331 -4.88 -7.09 -13.43
C ALA A 331 -5.24 -6.71 -11.99
N ALA A 332 -5.84 -5.54 -11.77
CA ALA A 332 -6.32 -5.10 -10.46
C ALA A 332 -7.42 -6.02 -9.93
N LYS A 333 -8.39 -6.40 -10.77
CA LYS A 333 -9.41 -7.41 -10.45
C LYS A 333 -8.77 -8.72 -10.00
N LYS A 334 -7.79 -9.22 -10.75
CA LYS A 334 -7.14 -10.48 -10.42
C LYS A 334 -6.41 -10.42 -9.08
N ALA A 335 -5.72 -9.32 -8.78
CA ALA A 335 -5.07 -9.12 -7.47
C ALA A 335 -6.09 -9.13 -6.31
N LEU A 336 -7.23 -8.45 -6.49
CA LEU A 336 -8.32 -8.41 -5.51
C LEU A 336 -8.98 -9.78 -5.30
N GLU A 337 -9.22 -10.54 -6.37
CA GLU A 337 -9.74 -11.92 -6.29
C GLU A 337 -8.76 -12.85 -5.54
N GLN A 338 -7.46 -12.77 -5.87
CA GLN A 338 -6.44 -13.55 -5.16
C GLN A 338 -6.34 -13.17 -3.68
N PHE A 339 -6.50 -11.88 -3.35
CA PHE A 339 -6.59 -11.44 -1.96
C PHE A 339 -7.80 -12.04 -1.26
N ALA A 340 -8.99 -12.00 -1.86
CA ALA A 340 -10.19 -12.61 -1.28
C ALA A 340 -10.00 -14.11 -1.03
N ASP A 341 -9.40 -14.82 -1.99
CA ASP A 341 -9.10 -16.25 -1.86
C ASP A 341 -8.16 -16.53 -0.69
N LYS A 342 -7.05 -15.78 -0.57
CA LYS A 342 -6.11 -15.90 0.55
C LYS A 342 -6.77 -15.56 1.89
N TRP A 343 -7.55 -14.48 1.95
CA TRP A 343 -8.25 -14.02 3.16
C TRP A 343 -9.22 -15.07 3.68
N VAL A 344 -10.06 -15.62 2.81
CA VAL A 344 -11.01 -16.66 3.20
C VAL A 344 -10.30 -17.95 3.61
N ALA A 345 -9.24 -18.35 2.91
CA ALA A 345 -8.44 -19.51 3.30
C ALA A 345 -7.81 -19.36 4.70
N GLN A 346 -7.35 -18.15 5.06
CA GLN A 346 -6.82 -17.87 6.41
C GLN A 346 -7.89 -17.91 7.50
N ILE A 347 -9.13 -17.51 7.21
CA ILE A 347 -10.23 -17.69 8.15
C ILE A 347 -10.52 -19.19 8.35
N GLN A 348 -10.48 -19.98 7.27
CA GLN A 348 -10.71 -21.42 7.34
C GLN A 348 -9.59 -22.17 8.07
N SER A 349 -8.34 -21.78 7.91
CA SER A 349 -7.21 -22.42 8.60
C SER A 349 -7.17 -22.14 10.10
N GLY A 350 -7.78 -21.05 10.53
CA GLY A 350 -7.96 -20.72 11.94
C GLY A 350 -9.04 -21.53 12.65
N ARG A 351 -9.97 -22.15 11.92
CA ARG A 351 -11.01 -23.04 12.49
C ARG A 351 -10.39 -24.35 12.93
#